data_AF-A0A9E3BAN8-F1
#
_entry.id   AF-A0A9E3BAN8-F1
#
_cell.length_a   1.000
_cell.length_b   1.000
_cell.length_c   1.000
_cell.angle_alpha   90.00
_cell.angle_beta   90.00
_cell.angle_gamma   90.00
#
_symmetry.space_group_name_H-M   'P 1'
#
loop_
_entity.id
_entity.type
_entity.pdbx_description
1 polymer ?
#
loop_
_entity_poly.entity_id
_entity_poly.type
_entity_poly.pdbx_seq_one_letter_code
_entity_poly.pdbx_strand_id
1 'polypeptide(L)'
;MRLATRPWIITGVCLLTSAGVITASPAAAASLDVRTSAVQLTSFDPNDWNDVLQLALANATDIYDHWSPVPSPALQQVIVNQVGYLEELLKDPSKISDILPQIQNNLTAAYNAALEPFTPANPEPYIYPSLDTTPSEIGISALGTHLFDIDLPGKADLLNILTNGLSFDIGICPLCVDVNIPVLQLLLGDSLASQVEPYLNFSGSPLSGILWGDIGTLVGPALQLNTDITGIVDALSGSNPDYTTALDDLLNMPANITNAFLNGYGDYDIPLSSGSALDVDLGGLLSPAGSLINALGYSDTFGDCSIACATFDVPTTAVGPIASMVELSQAIAEAIGWSGVGNPIDALASLF
;
A
#
# COMPACT_ATOMS: atom_id res chain seq x y z
N MET A 1 11.62 -8.05 43.67
CA MET A 1 11.49 -6.67 44.20
C MET A 1 11.11 -5.77 43.03
N ARG A 2 9.91 -5.16 43.11
CA ARG A 2 9.34 -4.10 42.26
C ARG A 2 9.18 -4.35 40.75
N LEU A 3 7.98 -4.83 40.43
CA LEU A 3 7.22 -4.48 39.22
C LEU A 3 7.17 -2.94 39.07
N ALA A 4 7.48 -2.45 37.87
CA ALA A 4 7.13 -1.10 37.44
C ALA A 4 6.16 -1.21 36.25
N THR A 5 4.87 -1.09 36.57
CA THR A 5 3.78 -0.85 35.61
C THR A 5 3.98 0.52 34.95
N ARG A 6 3.89 0.60 33.62
CA ARG A 6 3.62 1.86 32.91
C ARG A 6 2.64 1.66 31.75
N PRO A 7 1.78 2.65 31.48
CA PRO A 7 0.41 2.44 31.03
C PRO A 7 0.22 2.78 29.55
N TRP A 8 -0.86 2.21 29.02
CA TRP A 8 -1.46 2.48 27.73
C TRP A 8 -1.78 3.97 27.57
N ILE A 9 -1.31 4.59 26.48
CA ILE A 9 -1.86 5.85 25.96
C ILE A 9 -2.16 5.63 24.48
N ILE A 10 -3.36 5.11 24.24
CA ILE A 10 -4.10 5.27 23.00
C ILE A 10 -4.67 6.70 23.08
N THR A 11 -4.01 7.68 22.47
CA THR A 11 -4.56 9.02 22.27
C THR A 11 -3.84 9.69 21.11
N GLY A 12 -4.42 9.71 19.91
CA GLY A 12 -3.85 10.46 18.80
C GLY A 12 -4.43 10.21 17.41
N VAL A 13 -5.74 10.03 17.24
CA VAL A 13 -6.37 9.88 15.90
C VAL A 13 -7.57 10.84 15.71
N CYS A 14 -7.67 11.96 16.43
CA CYS A 14 -8.90 12.79 16.41
C CYS A 14 -8.78 14.28 16.06
N LEU A 15 -7.70 14.81 15.45
CA LEU A 15 -7.65 16.24 15.12
C LEU A 15 -6.83 16.59 13.87
N LEU A 16 -7.30 16.29 12.66
CA LEU A 16 -6.78 16.94 11.44
C LEU A 16 -7.87 17.38 10.44
N THR A 17 -9.08 17.69 10.92
CA THR A 17 -10.12 18.35 10.11
C THR A 17 -10.60 19.64 10.76
N SER A 18 -9.71 20.62 10.94
CA SER A 18 -10.14 22.02 11.18
C SER A 18 -9.07 23.07 10.86
N ALA A 19 -9.32 23.80 9.77
CA ALA A 19 -9.05 25.23 9.48
C ALA A 19 -7.82 25.94 10.08
N GLY A 20 -6.96 26.48 9.20
CA GLY A 20 -5.98 27.52 9.52
C GLY A 20 -5.64 28.39 8.30
N VAL A 21 -6.21 29.59 8.25
CA VAL A 21 -6.01 30.61 7.22
C VAL A 21 -4.59 31.20 7.30
N ILE A 22 -3.92 31.32 6.16
CA ILE A 22 -2.62 31.98 5.99
C ILE A 22 -2.79 33.50 6.08
N THR A 23 -1.99 34.16 6.93
CA THR A 23 -1.73 35.60 6.80
C THR A 23 -0.23 35.88 6.88
N ALA A 24 0.42 36.02 5.72
CA ALA A 24 1.79 36.53 5.62
C ALA A 24 1.78 38.06 5.46
N SER A 25 2.62 38.76 6.20
CA SER A 25 2.80 40.22 6.12
C SER A 25 3.74 40.59 4.96
N PRO A 26 3.57 41.73 4.26
CA PRO A 26 4.48 42.11 3.18
C PRO A 26 5.77 42.71 3.73
N ALA A 27 6.93 42.19 3.30
CA ALA A 27 8.22 42.86 3.46
C ALA A 27 8.53 43.65 2.18
N ALA A 28 8.88 44.93 2.33
CA ALA A 28 9.18 45.83 1.22
C ALA A 28 10.45 45.40 0.45
N ALA A 29 10.36 45.38 -0.88
CA ALA A 29 11.46 45.00 -1.78
C ALA A 29 12.54 46.09 -1.86
N ALA A 30 13.81 45.70 -1.76
CA ALA A 30 14.93 46.53 -2.20
C ALA A 30 15.05 46.44 -3.72
N SER A 31 15.18 47.58 -4.40
CA SER A 31 15.33 47.66 -5.85
C SER A 31 16.67 47.07 -6.29
N LEU A 32 16.63 45.93 -6.98
CA LEU A 32 17.77 45.38 -7.71
C LEU A 32 17.62 45.73 -9.20
N ASP A 33 18.66 46.36 -9.76
CA ASP A 33 18.76 46.67 -11.19
C ASP A 33 18.95 45.36 -11.97
N VAL A 34 17.89 44.91 -12.65
CA VAL A 34 17.87 43.66 -13.44
C VAL A 34 18.31 43.98 -14.86
N ARG A 35 19.49 43.48 -15.24
CA ARG A 35 19.88 43.33 -16.64
C ARG A 35 19.02 42.22 -17.26
N THR A 36 18.14 42.56 -18.19
CA THR A 36 17.33 41.60 -18.93
C THR A 36 18.15 40.94 -20.05
N SER A 37 18.53 39.68 -19.86
CA SER A 37 18.81 38.78 -20.98
C SER A 37 17.48 38.23 -21.47
N ALA A 38 17.19 38.34 -22.77
CA ALA A 38 16.00 37.75 -23.36
C ALA A 38 16.11 36.23 -23.32
N VAL A 39 15.59 35.62 -22.25
CA VAL A 39 15.33 34.17 -22.19
C VAL A 39 14.20 33.91 -23.17
N GLN A 40 14.49 33.15 -24.23
CA GLN A 40 13.44 32.61 -25.09
C GLN A 40 12.60 31.65 -24.23
N LEU A 41 11.30 31.91 -24.15
CA LEU A 41 10.31 31.04 -23.52
C LEU A 41 10.15 29.76 -24.36
N THR A 42 10.97 28.77 -24.04
CA THR A 42 10.84 27.36 -24.41
C THR A 42 11.21 26.59 -23.14
N SER A 43 10.39 25.76 -22.50
CA SER A 43 9.07 25.22 -22.84
C SER A 43 8.31 24.85 -21.57
N PHE A 44 7.17 25.49 -21.30
CA PHE A 44 6.13 24.81 -20.53
C PHE A 44 5.72 23.59 -21.34
N ASP A 45 5.87 22.37 -20.80
CA ASP A 45 5.28 21.20 -21.41
C ASP A 45 3.85 21.00 -20.86
N PRO A 46 2.80 21.42 -21.59
CA PRO A 46 1.43 21.12 -21.18
C PRO A 46 1.14 19.62 -21.09
N ASN A 47 1.99 18.76 -21.66
CA ASN A 47 1.82 17.32 -21.58
C ASN A 47 2.09 16.78 -20.17
N ASP A 48 2.93 17.44 -19.35
CA ASP A 48 3.14 17.01 -17.97
C ASP A 48 1.83 17.03 -17.17
N TRP A 49 1.08 18.11 -17.28
CA TRP A 49 -0.26 18.18 -16.67
C TRP A 49 -1.25 17.18 -17.25
N ASN A 50 -1.13 16.86 -18.54
CA ASN A 50 -1.98 15.88 -19.17
C ASN A 50 -1.70 14.47 -18.63
N ASP A 51 -0.43 14.12 -18.44
CA ASP A 51 -0.01 12.81 -17.92
C ASP A 51 -0.39 12.66 -16.44
N VAL A 52 -0.15 13.70 -15.63
CA VAL A 52 -0.59 13.75 -14.22
C VAL A 52 -2.10 13.51 -14.10
N LEU A 53 -2.90 14.22 -14.90
CA LEU A 53 -4.36 14.13 -14.84
C LEU A 53 -4.88 12.82 -15.45
N GLN A 54 -4.24 12.29 -16.49
CA GLN A 54 -4.63 11.01 -17.08
C GLN A 54 -4.36 9.84 -16.12
N LEU A 55 -3.19 9.81 -15.48
CA LEU A 55 -2.89 8.80 -14.47
C LEU A 55 -3.83 8.91 -13.27
N ALA A 56 -4.06 10.13 -12.78
CA ALA A 56 -5.01 10.38 -11.70
C ALA A 56 -6.44 9.94 -12.07
N LEU A 57 -6.86 10.17 -13.31
CA LEU A 57 -8.17 9.74 -13.80
C LEU A 57 -8.26 8.22 -13.94
N ALA A 58 -7.21 7.56 -14.46
CA ALA A 58 -7.16 6.11 -14.58
C ALA A 58 -7.26 5.46 -13.20
N ASN A 59 -6.46 5.93 -12.25
CA ASN A 59 -6.46 5.52 -10.86
C ASN A 59 -7.81 5.77 -10.16
N ALA A 60 -8.40 6.96 -10.34
CA ALA A 60 -9.72 7.26 -9.79
C ALA A 60 -10.84 6.40 -10.40
N THR A 61 -10.71 6.05 -11.69
CA THR A 61 -11.65 5.15 -12.37
C THR A 61 -11.53 3.74 -11.82
N ASP A 62 -10.31 3.24 -11.60
CA ASP A 62 -10.07 1.95 -10.97
C ASP A 62 -10.69 1.87 -9.57
N ILE A 63 -10.45 2.88 -8.72
CA ILE A 63 -11.07 3.00 -7.39
C ILE A 63 -12.60 2.99 -7.49
N TYR A 64 -13.14 3.75 -8.44
CA TYR A 64 -14.58 3.82 -8.65
C TYR A 64 -15.17 2.48 -9.13
N ASP A 65 -14.47 1.75 -9.99
CA ASP A 65 -14.90 0.45 -10.50
C ASP A 65 -14.89 -0.63 -9.40
N HIS A 66 -14.01 -0.50 -8.40
CA HIS A 66 -13.99 -1.37 -7.22
C HIS A 66 -15.02 -0.97 -6.15
N TRP A 67 -15.29 0.34 -6.01
CA TRP A 67 -16.22 0.85 -5.00
C TRP A 67 -17.69 0.80 -5.44
N SER A 68 -17.97 1.17 -6.70
CA SER A 68 -19.33 1.41 -7.18
C SER A 68 -20.24 0.18 -7.28
N PRO A 69 -19.75 -1.05 -7.52
CA PRO A 69 -20.61 -2.24 -7.57
C PRO A 69 -21.28 -2.52 -6.22
N VAL A 70 -20.52 -2.34 -5.13
CA VAL A 70 -21.01 -2.56 -3.76
C VAL A 70 -20.43 -1.48 -2.84
N PRO A 71 -21.07 -0.29 -2.74
CA PRO A 71 -20.52 0.80 -1.96
C PRO A 71 -20.65 0.54 -0.46
N SER A 72 -19.53 0.54 0.26
CA SER A 72 -19.48 0.28 1.71
C SER A 72 -20.07 -1.10 2.11
N PRO A 73 -19.52 -2.20 1.57
CA PRO A 73 -20.05 -3.55 1.81
C PRO A 73 -20.07 -3.91 3.30
N ALA A 74 -19.13 -3.38 4.10
CA ALA A 74 -19.12 -3.59 5.55
C ALA A 74 -20.39 -3.08 6.23
N LEU A 75 -20.85 -1.86 5.91
CA LEU A 75 -22.08 -1.30 6.48
C LEU A 75 -23.30 -2.10 6.04
N GLN A 76 -23.34 -2.51 4.78
CA GLN A 76 -24.41 -3.33 4.24
C GLN A 76 -24.46 -4.68 4.94
N GLN A 77 -23.32 -5.34 5.13
CA GLN A 77 -23.25 -6.63 5.83
C GLN A 77 -23.57 -6.50 7.32
N VAL A 78 -23.24 -5.38 7.98
CA VAL A 78 -23.72 -5.09 9.34
C VAL A 78 -25.24 -5.04 9.37
N ILE A 79 -25.89 -4.37 8.42
CA ILE A 79 -27.37 -4.33 8.33
C ILE A 79 -27.92 -5.74 8.13
N VAL A 80 -27.35 -6.53 7.22
CA VAL A 80 -27.73 -7.93 6.96
C VAL A 80 -27.65 -8.77 8.25
N ASN A 81 -26.55 -8.65 8.99
CA ASN A 81 -26.34 -9.37 10.24
C ASN A 81 -27.37 -8.95 11.31
N GLN A 82 -27.67 -7.65 11.46
CA GLN A 82 -28.67 -7.17 12.42
C GLN A 82 -30.08 -7.69 12.11
N VAL A 83 -30.46 -7.71 10.82
CA VAL A 83 -31.75 -8.29 10.41
C VAL A 83 -31.77 -9.80 10.63
N GLY A 84 -30.66 -10.50 10.33
CA GLY A 84 -30.50 -11.93 10.60
C GLY A 84 -30.69 -12.28 12.08
N TYR A 85 -30.11 -11.49 13.00
CA TYR A 85 -30.30 -11.68 14.44
C TYR A 85 -31.76 -11.51 14.87
N LEU A 86 -32.45 -10.50 14.32
CA LEU A 86 -33.88 -10.28 14.60
C LEU A 86 -34.72 -11.44 14.08
N GLU A 87 -34.43 -11.93 12.89
CA GLU A 87 -35.13 -13.06 12.29
C GLU A 87 -34.90 -14.36 13.10
N GLU A 88 -33.67 -14.64 13.52
CA GLU A 88 -33.35 -15.78 14.37
C GLU A 88 -34.15 -15.74 15.67
N LEU A 89 -34.22 -14.56 16.31
CA LEU A 89 -35.00 -14.36 17.54
C LEU A 89 -36.52 -14.51 17.33
N LEU A 90 -37.04 -14.03 16.20
CA LEU A 90 -38.47 -14.13 15.87
C LEU A 90 -38.87 -15.57 15.54
N LYS A 91 -38.00 -16.33 14.86
CA LYS A 91 -38.22 -17.75 14.56
C LYS A 91 -38.07 -18.64 15.78
N ASP A 92 -37.10 -18.35 16.64
CA ASP A 92 -36.85 -19.11 17.88
C ASP A 92 -36.33 -18.19 19.00
N PRO A 93 -37.20 -17.71 19.90
CA PRO A 93 -36.82 -16.84 21.01
C PRO A 93 -35.80 -17.47 21.98
N SER A 94 -35.61 -18.79 21.95
CA SER A 94 -34.60 -19.46 22.78
C SER A 94 -33.16 -19.19 22.32
N LYS A 95 -32.98 -18.67 21.10
CA LYS A 95 -31.69 -18.32 20.48
C LYS A 95 -31.07 -17.01 20.93
N ILE A 96 -31.72 -16.28 21.84
CA ILE A 96 -31.19 -15.01 22.34
C ILE A 96 -29.77 -15.12 22.94
N SER A 97 -29.42 -16.28 23.51
CA SER A 97 -28.07 -16.54 24.03
C SER A 97 -27.01 -16.74 22.94
N ASP A 98 -27.42 -17.12 21.72
CA ASP A 98 -26.53 -17.44 20.60
C ASP A 98 -26.17 -16.15 19.82
N ILE A 99 -27.05 -15.14 19.84
CA ILE A 99 -26.85 -13.84 19.16
C ILE A 99 -25.65 -13.08 19.75
N LEU A 100 -25.48 -13.05 21.07
CA LEU A 100 -24.38 -12.30 21.69
C LEU A 100 -22.99 -12.83 21.27
N PRO A 101 -22.72 -14.15 21.30
CA PRO A 101 -21.52 -14.73 20.68
C PRO A 101 -21.36 -14.38 19.21
N GLN A 102 -22.43 -14.40 18.40
CA GLN A 102 -22.34 -14.02 16.98
C GLN A 102 -21.89 -12.57 16.80
N ILE A 103 -22.43 -11.63 17.60
CA ILE A 103 -22.00 -10.22 17.59
C ILE A 103 -20.52 -10.10 17.97
N GLN A 104 -20.09 -10.81 19.03
CA GLN A 104 -18.70 -10.79 19.48
C GLN A 104 -17.76 -11.35 18.41
N ASN A 105 -18.14 -12.44 17.75
CA ASN A 105 -17.39 -13.06 16.67
C ASN A 105 -17.26 -12.10 15.48
N ASN A 106 -18.36 -11.45 15.06
CA ASN A 106 -18.32 -10.48 13.97
C ASN A 106 -17.48 -9.25 14.31
N LEU A 107 -17.51 -8.76 15.55
CA LEU A 107 -16.64 -7.66 15.99
C LEU A 107 -15.15 -8.07 15.96
N THR A 108 -14.84 -9.31 16.36
CA THR A 108 -13.48 -9.83 16.34
C THR A 108 -12.99 -10.04 14.91
N ALA A 109 -13.84 -10.60 14.04
CA ALA A 109 -13.53 -10.79 12.63
C ALA A 109 -13.32 -9.47 11.89
N ALA A 110 -14.17 -8.46 12.13
CA ALA A 110 -13.99 -7.12 11.57
C ALA A 110 -12.69 -6.45 12.05
N TYR A 111 -12.32 -6.64 13.33
CA TYR A 111 -11.07 -6.12 13.87
C TYR A 111 -9.85 -6.81 13.23
N ASN A 112 -9.88 -8.14 13.12
CA ASN A 112 -8.79 -8.91 12.50
C ASN A 112 -8.64 -8.59 11.01
N ALA A 113 -9.73 -8.44 10.26
CA ALA A 113 -9.71 -8.08 8.85
C ALA A 113 -8.99 -6.76 8.55
N ALA A 114 -8.93 -5.85 9.53
CA ALA A 114 -8.17 -4.61 9.39
C ALA A 114 -6.66 -4.82 9.58
N LEU A 115 -6.24 -5.85 10.31
CA LEU A 115 -4.88 -6.04 10.81
C LEU A 115 -4.18 -7.28 10.23
N GLU A 116 -4.89 -8.09 9.47
CA GLU A 116 -4.38 -9.29 8.84
C GLU A 116 -4.44 -9.14 7.32
N PRO A 117 -3.62 -9.91 6.58
CA PRO A 117 -3.70 -9.96 5.12
C PRO A 117 -5.10 -10.34 4.65
N PHE A 118 -5.59 -9.61 3.65
CA PHE A 118 -6.87 -9.87 3.01
C PHE A 118 -6.64 -10.50 1.64
N THR A 119 -7.00 -11.78 1.55
CA THR A 119 -7.12 -12.53 0.30
C THR A 119 -8.60 -12.79 0.05
N PRO A 120 -9.20 -12.17 -0.99
CA PRO A 120 -10.62 -12.36 -1.30
C PRO A 120 -10.96 -13.84 -1.49
N ALA A 121 -12.04 -14.31 -0.85
CA ALA A 121 -12.44 -15.72 -0.98
C ALA A 121 -12.96 -16.04 -2.39
N ASN A 122 -13.59 -15.05 -3.02
CA ASN A 122 -14.05 -15.09 -4.41
C ASN A 122 -13.46 -13.86 -5.11
N PRO A 123 -12.33 -14.00 -5.84
CA PRO A 123 -11.67 -12.87 -6.49
C PRO A 123 -12.51 -12.40 -7.67
N GLU A 124 -13.51 -11.58 -7.37
CA GLU A 124 -14.25 -10.83 -8.36
C GLU A 124 -13.40 -9.63 -8.82
N PRO A 125 -13.54 -9.15 -10.08
CA PRO A 125 -12.73 -8.07 -10.62
C PRO A 125 -12.83 -6.73 -9.89
N TYR A 126 -13.78 -6.58 -8.98
CA TYR A 126 -14.04 -5.35 -8.22
C TYR A 126 -13.62 -5.46 -6.73
N ILE A 127 -12.98 -6.56 -6.31
CA ILE A 127 -12.48 -6.73 -4.95
C ILE A 127 -10.96 -6.61 -4.94
N TYR A 128 -10.46 -5.69 -4.14
CA TYR A 128 -9.02 -5.50 -3.98
C TYR A 128 -8.42 -6.58 -3.07
N PRO A 129 -7.30 -7.22 -3.46
CA PRO A 129 -6.46 -7.95 -2.52
C PRO A 129 -5.54 -6.98 -1.75
N SER A 130 -5.17 -7.33 -0.51
CA SER A 130 -4.22 -6.52 0.26
C SER A 130 -2.77 -6.72 -0.12
N LEU A 131 -2.48 -7.77 -0.88
CA LEU A 131 -1.14 -8.17 -1.26
C LEU A 131 -1.05 -8.36 -2.76
N ASP A 132 0.07 -7.91 -3.31
CA ASP A 132 0.36 -8.07 -4.72
C ASP A 132 0.75 -9.54 -4.98
N THR A 133 0.16 -10.05 -6.06
CA THR A 133 0.37 -11.41 -6.55
C THR A 133 1.36 -11.46 -7.70
N THR A 134 1.83 -10.29 -8.16
CA THR A 134 2.88 -10.17 -9.16
C THR A 134 4.11 -10.96 -8.70
N PRO A 135 4.57 -11.95 -9.50
CA PRO A 135 5.76 -12.72 -9.19
C PRO A 135 6.98 -11.80 -9.04
N SER A 136 7.86 -12.14 -8.09
CA SER A 136 9.22 -11.61 -8.06
C SER A 136 10.13 -12.51 -8.89
N GLU A 137 11.33 -12.06 -9.26
CA GLU A 137 12.20 -12.85 -10.14
C GLU A 137 13.62 -12.97 -9.58
N ILE A 138 14.22 -14.15 -9.76
CA ILE A 138 15.68 -14.31 -9.67
C ILE A 138 16.24 -14.44 -11.08
N GLY A 139 16.84 -13.37 -11.57
CA GLY A 139 17.54 -13.35 -12.85
C GLY A 139 18.92 -14.01 -12.74
N ILE A 140 19.17 -15.04 -13.55
CA ILE A 140 20.48 -15.69 -13.64
C ILE A 140 21.21 -15.13 -14.85
N SER A 141 22.35 -14.50 -14.63
CA SER A 141 23.19 -13.94 -15.68
C SER A 141 24.60 -14.52 -15.65
N ALA A 142 25.21 -14.69 -16.81
CA ALA A 142 26.60 -15.11 -16.95
C ALA A 142 27.27 -14.40 -18.13
N LEU A 143 28.56 -14.09 -18.00
CA LEU A 143 29.35 -13.43 -19.04
C LEU A 143 28.72 -12.12 -19.56
N GLY A 144 28.04 -11.38 -18.69
CA GLY A 144 27.32 -10.15 -19.02
C GLY A 144 26.01 -10.37 -19.79
N THR A 145 25.55 -11.61 -19.91
CA THR A 145 24.30 -11.97 -20.60
C THR A 145 23.29 -12.57 -19.62
N HIS A 146 22.07 -12.05 -19.65
CA HIS A 146 20.93 -12.67 -18.98
C HIS A 146 20.63 -14.03 -19.62
N LEU A 147 20.41 -15.05 -18.79
CA LEU A 147 20.18 -16.42 -19.25
C LEU A 147 18.71 -16.82 -19.09
N PHE A 148 18.17 -16.69 -17.89
CA PHE A 148 16.78 -17.03 -17.55
C PHE A 148 16.42 -16.45 -16.18
N ASP A 149 15.11 -16.31 -15.96
CA ASP A 149 14.52 -15.93 -14.68
C ASP A 149 13.94 -17.15 -13.97
N ILE A 150 14.00 -17.12 -12.64
CA ILE A 150 13.28 -18.05 -11.78
C ILE A 150 12.16 -17.25 -11.13
N ASP A 151 10.92 -17.55 -11.54
CA ASP A 151 9.73 -16.96 -10.94
C ASP A 151 9.64 -17.35 -9.47
N LEU A 152 9.54 -16.34 -8.62
CA LEU A 152 9.24 -16.47 -7.21
C LEU A 152 7.75 -16.19 -6.98
N PRO A 153 7.18 -16.78 -5.91
CA PRO A 153 5.87 -16.38 -5.44
C PRO A 153 5.78 -14.86 -5.24
N GLY A 154 4.61 -14.29 -5.52
CA GLY A 154 4.34 -12.87 -5.22
C GLY A 154 4.39 -12.59 -3.72
N LYS A 155 4.31 -11.31 -3.34
CA LYS A 155 4.39 -10.89 -1.93
C LYS A 155 3.32 -11.55 -1.06
N ALA A 156 2.14 -11.81 -1.64
CA ALA A 156 1.08 -12.59 -1.01
C ALA A 156 1.57 -13.96 -0.52
N ASP A 157 2.14 -14.74 -1.43
CA ASP A 157 2.61 -16.09 -1.16
C ASP A 157 3.88 -16.10 -0.30
N LEU A 158 4.79 -15.14 -0.49
CA LEU A 158 5.99 -14.99 0.35
C LEU A 158 5.62 -14.71 1.80
N LEU A 159 4.69 -13.77 2.05
CA LEU A 159 4.23 -13.46 3.39
C LEU A 159 3.53 -14.68 4.02
N ASN A 160 2.70 -15.37 3.24
CA ASN A 160 2.04 -16.59 3.68
C ASN A 160 3.04 -17.70 4.05
N ILE A 161 4.09 -17.91 3.24
CA ILE A 161 5.15 -18.88 3.53
C ILE A 161 5.90 -18.48 4.81
N LEU A 162 6.16 -17.19 5.03
CA LEU A 162 6.82 -16.71 6.25
C LEU A 162 5.93 -16.99 7.47
N THR A 163 4.66 -16.59 7.45
CA THR A 163 3.79 -16.63 8.63
C THR A 163 3.21 -18.02 8.90
N ASN A 164 2.75 -18.71 7.86
CA ASN A 164 2.06 -20.01 7.98
C ASN A 164 2.95 -21.22 7.67
N GLY A 165 4.15 -20.99 7.13
CA GLY A 165 5.11 -22.01 6.76
C GLY A 165 4.99 -22.48 5.32
N LEU A 166 6.04 -23.15 4.84
CA LEU A 166 6.05 -23.75 3.51
C LEU A 166 5.42 -25.14 3.58
N SER A 167 4.22 -25.27 3.01
CA SER A 167 3.48 -26.54 2.94
C SER A 167 3.55 -27.16 1.55
N PHE A 168 3.94 -28.43 1.45
CA PHE A 168 3.94 -29.18 0.19
C PHE A 168 3.71 -30.68 0.41
N ASP A 169 3.06 -31.31 -0.57
CA ASP A 169 2.72 -32.72 -0.50
C ASP A 169 3.78 -33.57 -1.22
N ILE A 170 4.30 -34.58 -0.53
CA ILE A 170 5.20 -35.57 -1.14
C ILE A 170 4.43 -36.87 -1.38
N GLY A 171 4.23 -37.25 -2.64
CA GLY A 171 3.67 -38.54 -3.02
C GLY A 171 2.53 -38.43 -4.04
N ILE A 172 1.69 -39.46 -4.09
CA ILE A 172 0.47 -39.50 -4.90
C ILE A 172 -0.73 -39.67 -3.97
N CYS A 173 -1.67 -38.72 -3.96
CA CYS A 173 -2.87 -38.79 -3.12
C CYS A 173 -3.66 -40.07 -3.46
N PRO A 174 -4.08 -40.88 -2.46
CA PRO A 174 -4.20 -40.56 -1.03
C PRO A 174 -3.00 -40.96 -0.14
N LEU A 175 -1.84 -41.29 -0.70
CA LEU A 175 -0.63 -41.69 0.04
C LEU A 175 0.41 -40.55 0.16
N CYS A 176 -0.02 -39.30 0.00
CA CYS A 176 0.87 -38.15 0.18
C CYS A 176 1.19 -37.92 1.67
N VAL A 177 2.35 -37.32 1.92
CA VAL A 177 2.71 -36.77 3.23
C VAL A 177 2.79 -35.26 3.08
N ASP A 178 1.97 -34.56 3.87
CA ASP A 178 2.01 -33.10 3.96
C ASP A 178 3.22 -32.73 4.81
N VAL A 179 4.17 -32.01 4.21
CA VAL A 179 5.35 -31.47 4.88
C VAL A 179 5.12 -29.98 5.08
N ASN A 180 5.08 -29.53 6.34
CA ASN A 180 5.06 -28.10 6.68
C ASN A 180 6.39 -27.69 7.33
N ILE A 181 7.06 -26.71 6.75
CA ILE A 181 8.29 -26.13 7.28
C ILE A 181 7.97 -24.77 7.92
N PRO A 182 8.14 -24.61 9.24
CA PRO A 182 7.85 -23.35 9.94
C PRO A 182 8.97 -22.33 9.66
N VAL A 183 8.87 -21.61 8.53
CA VAL A 183 9.95 -20.79 7.97
C VAL A 183 10.35 -19.65 8.92
N LEU A 184 9.40 -18.88 9.46
CA LEU A 184 9.71 -17.78 10.36
C LEU A 184 10.38 -18.25 11.66
N GLN A 185 9.90 -19.35 12.23
CA GLN A 185 10.49 -19.98 13.40
C GLN A 185 11.88 -20.54 13.10
N LEU A 186 12.11 -21.08 11.90
CA LEU A 186 13.42 -21.54 11.46
C LEU A 186 14.42 -20.39 11.31
N LEU A 187 13.97 -19.22 10.83
CA LEU A 187 14.82 -18.04 10.63
C LEU A 187 15.14 -17.29 11.93
N LEU A 188 14.15 -17.13 12.81
CA LEU A 188 14.24 -16.23 13.97
C LEU A 188 14.25 -16.96 15.32
N GLY A 189 13.91 -18.24 15.36
CA GLY A 189 13.60 -19.00 16.57
C GLY A 189 12.18 -18.73 17.09
N ASP A 190 11.60 -19.71 17.80
CA ASP A 190 10.20 -19.71 18.24
C ASP A 190 9.78 -18.46 19.03
N SER A 191 10.67 -17.97 19.91
CA SER A 191 10.36 -16.84 20.79
C SER A 191 10.31 -15.51 20.04
N LEU A 192 11.12 -15.33 19.01
CA LEU A 192 11.15 -14.09 18.22
C LEU A 192 10.11 -14.14 17.10
N ALA A 193 9.89 -15.30 16.49
CA ALA A 193 8.85 -15.51 15.49
C ALA A 193 7.47 -15.09 16.00
N SER A 194 7.05 -15.56 17.18
CA SER A 194 5.76 -15.18 17.79
C SER A 194 5.62 -13.70 18.13
N GLN A 195 6.73 -12.97 18.27
CA GLN A 195 6.72 -11.51 18.50
C GLN A 195 6.68 -10.72 17.20
N VAL A 196 7.22 -11.27 16.10
CA VAL A 196 7.33 -10.61 14.80
C VAL A 196 6.11 -10.87 13.92
N GLU A 197 5.50 -12.06 14.04
CA GLU A 197 4.34 -12.49 13.24
C GLU A 197 3.18 -11.46 13.23
N PRO A 198 2.77 -10.84 14.35
CA PRO A 198 1.71 -9.83 14.31
C PRO A 198 2.08 -8.59 13.48
N TYR A 199 3.37 -8.21 13.45
CA TYR A 199 3.84 -7.09 12.64
C TYR A 199 3.93 -7.46 11.16
N LEU A 200 4.27 -8.71 10.84
CA LEU A 200 4.24 -9.24 9.48
C LEU A 200 2.81 -9.28 8.94
N ASN A 201 1.86 -9.83 9.71
CA ASN A 201 0.45 -9.82 9.35
C ASN A 201 -0.07 -8.39 9.18
N PHE A 202 0.26 -7.51 10.12
CA PHE A 202 -0.10 -6.10 9.99
C PHE A 202 0.50 -5.47 8.73
N SER A 203 1.77 -5.75 8.39
CA SER A 203 2.39 -5.18 7.19
C SER A 203 1.74 -5.61 5.88
N GLY A 204 1.02 -6.75 5.88
CA GLY A 204 0.24 -7.22 4.75
C GLY A 204 -1.25 -6.84 4.81
N SER A 205 -1.67 -6.05 5.80
CA SER A 205 -3.08 -5.74 6.06
C SER A 205 -3.57 -4.48 5.34
N PRO A 206 -4.89 -4.35 5.07
CA PRO A 206 -5.47 -3.16 4.47
C PRO A 206 -5.19 -1.88 5.27
N LEU A 207 -5.23 -1.95 6.61
CA LEU A 207 -4.97 -0.77 7.45
C LEU A 207 -3.54 -0.25 7.29
N SER A 208 -2.58 -1.15 7.12
CA SER A 208 -1.19 -0.73 6.88
C SER A 208 -1.03 0.00 5.54
N GLY A 209 -1.83 -0.37 4.53
CA GLY A 209 -1.89 0.35 3.26
C GLY A 209 -2.43 1.76 3.40
N ILE A 210 -3.50 1.95 4.17
CA ILE A 210 -4.04 3.28 4.49
C ILE A 210 -2.95 4.16 5.14
N LEU A 211 -2.30 3.64 6.18
CA LEU A 211 -1.27 4.40 6.91
C LEU A 211 -0.06 4.71 6.03
N TRP A 212 0.37 3.77 5.19
CA TRP A 212 1.48 3.99 4.28
C TRP A 212 1.12 4.99 3.18
N GLY A 213 -0.06 4.86 2.56
CA GLY A 213 -0.55 5.80 1.55
C GLY A 213 -0.71 7.23 2.09
N ASP A 214 -1.11 7.38 3.36
CA ASP A 214 -1.13 8.68 4.05
C ASP A 214 0.28 9.27 4.20
N ILE A 215 1.29 8.44 4.50
CA ILE A 215 2.70 8.87 4.55
C ILE A 215 3.16 9.33 3.17
N GLY A 216 2.89 8.56 2.11
CA GLY A 216 3.25 8.92 0.74
C GLY A 216 2.61 10.23 0.29
N THR A 217 1.31 10.40 0.56
CA THR A 217 0.56 11.63 0.24
C THR A 217 1.09 12.87 1.01
N LEU A 218 1.59 12.69 2.24
CA LEU A 218 2.13 13.77 3.07
C LEU A 218 3.58 14.12 2.71
N VAL A 219 4.42 13.12 2.50
CA VAL A 219 5.87 13.26 2.35
C VAL A 219 6.29 13.42 0.89
N GLY A 220 5.62 12.71 -0.03
CA GLY A 220 5.92 12.71 -1.46
C GLY A 220 6.00 14.10 -2.08
N PRO A 221 5.01 15.00 -1.88
CA PRO A 221 5.06 16.37 -2.39
C PRO A 221 6.25 17.19 -1.88
N ALA A 222 6.68 16.95 -0.64
CA ALA A 222 7.84 17.64 -0.05
C ALA A 222 9.17 17.10 -0.60
N LEU A 223 9.26 15.79 -0.84
CA LEU A 223 10.40 15.18 -1.52
C LEU A 223 10.50 15.67 -2.96
N GLN A 224 9.38 15.72 -3.68
CA GLN A 224 9.33 16.25 -5.03
C GLN A 224 9.81 17.70 -5.11
N LEU A 225 9.32 18.56 -4.20
CA LEU A 225 9.80 19.94 -4.12
C LEU A 225 11.32 20.01 -3.92
N ASN A 226 11.87 19.16 -3.06
CA ASN A 226 13.31 19.11 -2.83
C ASN A 226 14.09 18.61 -4.06
N THR A 227 13.56 17.62 -4.77
CA THR A 227 14.12 17.09 -6.03
C THR A 227 14.13 18.17 -7.10
N ASP A 228 13.01 18.87 -7.31
CA ASP A 228 12.91 19.96 -8.30
C ASP A 228 13.87 21.11 -7.95
N ILE A 229 13.95 21.52 -6.68
CA ILE A 229 14.89 22.58 -6.24
C ILE A 229 16.34 22.16 -6.46
N THR A 230 16.68 20.90 -6.16
CA THR A 230 18.05 20.39 -6.36
C THR A 230 18.40 20.35 -7.85
N GLY A 231 17.48 19.90 -8.70
CA GLY A 231 17.64 19.93 -10.16
C GLY A 231 17.94 21.35 -10.68
N ILE A 232 17.16 22.34 -10.24
CA ILE A 232 17.39 23.75 -10.57
C ILE A 232 18.79 24.21 -10.12
N VAL A 233 19.18 23.90 -8.88
CA VAL A 233 20.49 24.31 -8.33
C VAL A 233 21.65 23.66 -9.09
N ASP A 234 21.54 22.38 -9.42
CA ASP A 234 22.57 21.64 -10.16
C ASP A 234 22.72 22.17 -11.59
N ALA A 235 21.60 22.44 -12.26
CA ALA A 235 21.58 23.05 -13.59
C ALA A 235 22.25 24.44 -13.61
N LEU A 236 22.07 25.24 -12.54
CA LEU A 236 22.63 26.59 -12.45
C LEU A 236 24.08 26.66 -11.93
N SER A 237 24.51 25.70 -11.11
CA SER A 237 25.80 25.74 -10.40
C SER A 237 26.95 25.02 -11.11
N GLY A 238 26.64 24.27 -12.17
CA GLY A 238 27.64 23.55 -12.96
C GLY A 238 28.66 24.45 -13.67
N SER A 239 29.79 23.86 -14.06
CA SER A 239 30.87 24.52 -14.82
C SER A 239 30.39 25.19 -16.11
N ASN A 240 29.31 24.66 -16.70
CA ASN A 240 28.58 25.22 -17.83
C ASN A 240 27.08 25.26 -17.44
N PRO A 241 26.56 26.40 -16.95
CA PRO A 241 25.18 26.49 -16.49
C PRO A 241 24.15 26.22 -17.61
N ASP A 242 23.14 25.41 -17.29
CA ASP A 242 22.01 25.07 -18.15
C ASP A 242 20.74 25.78 -17.65
N TYR A 243 20.51 26.97 -18.18
CA TYR A 243 19.34 27.79 -17.83
C TYR A 243 18.02 27.26 -18.41
N THR A 244 18.08 26.41 -19.44
CA THR A 244 16.89 25.80 -20.04
C THR A 244 16.33 24.75 -19.10
N THR A 245 17.16 23.80 -18.66
CA THR A 245 16.77 22.78 -17.68
C THR A 245 16.28 23.40 -16.38
N ALA A 246 16.98 24.42 -15.86
CA ALA A 246 16.57 25.11 -14.63
C ALA A 246 15.20 25.82 -14.75
N LEU A 247 14.85 26.34 -15.93
CA LEU A 247 13.55 26.95 -16.16
C LEU A 247 12.46 25.88 -16.35
N ASP A 248 12.76 24.80 -17.07
CA ASP A 248 11.84 23.68 -17.28
C ASP A 248 11.47 23.03 -15.93
N ASP A 249 12.45 22.74 -15.07
CA ASP A 249 12.21 22.21 -13.72
C ASP A 249 11.32 23.15 -12.89
N LEU A 250 11.54 24.47 -12.95
CA LEU A 250 10.72 25.45 -12.23
C LEU A 250 9.29 25.52 -12.75
N LEU A 251 9.10 25.40 -14.08
CA LEU A 251 7.79 25.44 -14.71
C LEU A 251 7.00 24.14 -14.48
N ASN A 252 7.70 23.01 -14.40
CA ASN A 252 7.11 21.69 -14.20
C ASN A 252 6.92 21.33 -12.72
N MET A 253 7.63 21.99 -11.81
CA MET A 253 7.50 21.79 -10.36
C MET A 253 6.04 21.74 -9.84
N PRO A 254 5.11 22.63 -10.25
CA PRO A 254 3.71 22.50 -9.83
C PRO A 254 3.04 21.21 -10.31
N ALA A 255 3.33 20.75 -11.53
CA ALA A 255 2.82 19.49 -12.07
C ALA A 255 3.42 18.31 -11.30
N ASN A 256 4.74 18.32 -11.08
CA ASN A 256 5.46 17.28 -10.34
C ASN A 256 4.94 17.14 -8.91
N ILE A 257 4.79 18.23 -8.16
CA ILE A 257 4.26 18.22 -6.78
C ILE A 257 2.82 17.69 -6.77
N THR A 258 2.01 18.05 -7.77
CA THR A 258 0.64 17.54 -7.90
C THR A 258 0.62 16.06 -8.25
N ASN A 259 1.53 15.60 -9.10
CA ASN A 259 1.73 14.19 -9.40
C ASN A 259 2.08 13.41 -8.14
N ALA A 260 3.08 13.90 -7.39
CA ALA A 260 3.51 13.29 -6.15
C ALA A 260 2.36 13.16 -5.13
N PHE A 261 1.48 14.16 -5.08
CA PHE A 261 0.29 14.13 -4.23
C PHE A 261 -0.79 13.17 -4.71
N LEU A 262 -1.14 13.18 -6.00
CA LEU A 262 -2.26 12.40 -6.54
C LEU A 262 -1.89 10.96 -6.87
N ASN A 263 -0.76 10.77 -7.55
CA ASN A 263 -0.35 9.51 -8.16
C ASN A 263 0.84 8.86 -7.45
N GLY A 264 1.57 9.62 -6.63
CA GLY A 264 2.73 9.17 -5.88
C GLY A 264 4.03 9.80 -6.36
N TYR A 265 4.98 9.89 -5.44
CA TYR A 265 6.36 10.32 -5.73
C TYR A 265 7.14 9.21 -6.45
N GLY A 266 6.76 7.95 -6.22
CA GLY A 266 7.44 6.77 -6.75
C GLY A 266 8.53 6.25 -5.82
N ASP A 267 9.46 5.49 -6.40
CA ASP A 267 10.53 4.81 -5.69
C ASP A 267 11.51 5.76 -5.01
N TYR A 268 11.90 5.41 -3.80
CA TYR A 268 12.82 6.15 -2.97
C TYR A 268 13.72 5.20 -2.18
N ASP A 269 15.03 5.28 -2.44
CA ASP A 269 16.01 4.49 -1.72
C ASP A 269 16.25 5.02 -0.31
N ILE A 270 15.95 4.20 0.69
CA ILE A 270 16.35 4.45 2.08
C ILE A 270 17.69 3.74 2.33
N PRO A 271 18.80 4.49 2.50
CA PRO A 271 20.09 3.88 2.76
C PRO A 271 20.10 3.22 4.14
N LEU A 272 20.40 1.91 4.17
CA LEU A 272 20.62 1.15 5.39
C LEU A 272 22.10 1.23 5.78
N SER A 273 22.37 1.13 7.09
CA SER A 273 23.73 1.25 7.64
C SER A 273 24.73 0.19 7.14
N SER A 274 24.26 -0.85 6.45
CA SER A 274 25.07 -1.93 5.87
C SER A 274 25.56 -1.65 4.45
N GLY A 275 25.17 -0.53 3.84
CA GLY A 275 25.47 -0.23 2.43
C GLY A 275 24.45 -0.81 1.44
N SER A 276 23.40 -1.47 1.93
CA SER A 276 22.21 -1.84 1.16
C SER A 276 21.20 -0.67 1.18
N ALA A 277 20.35 -0.56 0.17
CA ALA A 277 19.19 0.32 0.19
C ALA A 277 17.92 -0.53 0.36
N LEU A 278 16.96 -0.02 1.13
CA LEU A 278 15.58 -0.50 1.08
C LEU A 278 14.85 0.39 0.09
N ASP A 279 14.29 -0.20 -0.95
CA ASP A 279 13.46 0.52 -1.90
C ASP A 279 12.06 0.69 -1.32
N VAL A 280 11.54 1.91 -1.36
CA VAL A 280 10.18 2.21 -0.92
C VAL A 280 9.44 3.04 -1.96
N ASP A 281 8.23 2.63 -2.32
CA ASP A 281 7.37 3.43 -3.20
C ASP A 281 6.40 4.28 -2.36
N LEU A 282 6.51 5.59 -2.54
CA LEU A 282 5.64 6.57 -1.92
C LEU A 282 4.44 6.86 -2.83
N GLY A 283 3.40 6.04 -2.69
CA GLY A 283 2.12 6.24 -3.37
C GLY A 283 1.41 7.56 -3.00
N GLY A 284 0.56 8.02 -3.91
CA GLY A 284 -0.26 9.22 -3.75
C GLY A 284 -1.70 8.89 -3.36
N LEU A 285 -2.52 9.93 -3.25
CA LEU A 285 -3.91 9.86 -2.79
C LEU A 285 -4.75 8.84 -3.57
N LEU A 286 -4.51 8.73 -4.88
CA LEU A 286 -5.27 7.89 -5.81
C LEU A 286 -4.51 6.61 -6.20
N SER A 287 -3.33 6.35 -5.64
CA SER A 287 -2.61 5.12 -5.97
C SER A 287 -3.44 3.86 -5.64
N PRO A 288 -3.13 2.71 -6.26
CA PRO A 288 -3.87 1.46 -6.06
C PRO A 288 -3.96 0.99 -4.61
N ALA A 289 -4.87 0.05 -4.36
CA ALA A 289 -5.01 -0.59 -3.05
C ALA A 289 -3.82 -1.54 -2.76
N GLY A 290 -3.69 -1.98 -1.51
CA GLY A 290 -2.57 -2.78 -1.06
C GLY A 290 -2.23 -2.50 0.40
N SER A 291 -1.08 -2.99 0.81
CA SER A 291 -0.58 -2.94 2.19
C SER A 291 0.82 -2.34 2.29
N LEU A 292 1.36 -2.15 3.49
CA LEU A 292 2.71 -1.60 3.66
C LEU A 292 3.78 -2.41 2.91
N ILE A 293 3.70 -3.74 2.93
CA ILE A 293 4.71 -4.60 2.31
C ILE A 293 4.71 -4.50 0.78
N ASN A 294 3.58 -4.11 0.18
CA ASN A 294 3.49 -3.81 -1.26
C ASN A 294 4.41 -2.67 -1.67
N ALA A 295 4.52 -1.65 -0.82
CA ALA A 295 5.36 -0.51 -1.09
C ALA A 295 6.85 -0.77 -0.81
N LEU A 296 7.21 -1.91 -0.24
CA LEU A 296 8.61 -2.26 0.02
C LEU A 296 9.16 -3.12 -1.10
N GLY A 297 10.31 -2.73 -1.63
CA GLY A 297 11.08 -3.46 -2.63
C GLY A 297 12.46 -3.83 -2.12
N TYR A 298 13.09 -4.78 -2.79
CA TYR A 298 14.46 -5.15 -2.52
C TYR A 298 15.10 -5.68 -3.79
N SER A 299 16.19 -5.04 -4.20
CA SER A 299 16.99 -5.49 -5.34
C SER A 299 18.44 -5.70 -4.89
N ASP A 300 19.00 -6.86 -5.18
CA ASP A 300 20.39 -7.18 -4.87
C ASP A 300 21.00 -8.10 -5.93
N THR A 301 22.31 -7.98 -6.11
CA THR A 301 23.09 -8.75 -7.10
C THR A 301 24.14 -9.59 -6.38
N PHE A 302 23.94 -10.90 -6.41
CA PHE A 302 24.89 -11.87 -5.88
C PHE A 302 25.88 -12.31 -6.94
N GLY A 303 27.15 -11.99 -6.76
CA GLY A 303 28.25 -12.40 -7.65
C GLY A 303 28.72 -11.30 -8.60
N ASP A 304 29.46 -11.69 -9.64
CA ASP A 304 29.95 -10.76 -10.67
C ASP A 304 29.29 -11.13 -11.99
N CYS A 305 28.38 -10.30 -12.48
CA CYS A 305 27.63 -10.57 -13.70
C CYS A 305 28.52 -10.70 -14.94
N SER A 306 29.78 -10.24 -14.88
CA SER A 306 30.80 -10.46 -15.91
C SER A 306 31.27 -11.92 -16.00
N ILE A 307 31.02 -12.73 -14.96
CA ILE A 307 31.33 -14.15 -14.89
C ILE A 307 30.04 -14.95 -14.71
N ALA A 308 29.40 -14.80 -13.55
CA ALA A 308 28.12 -15.37 -13.18
C ALA A 308 27.57 -14.60 -11.97
N CYS A 309 26.30 -14.20 -12.03
CA CYS A 309 25.58 -13.59 -10.93
C CYS A 309 24.11 -14.03 -10.90
N ALA A 310 23.49 -13.83 -9.75
CA ALA A 310 22.04 -13.90 -9.57
C ALA A 310 21.54 -12.53 -9.10
N THR A 311 20.59 -11.95 -9.82
CA THR A 311 19.90 -10.72 -9.42
C THR A 311 18.58 -11.11 -8.79
N PHE A 312 18.40 -10.79 -7.51
CA PHE A 312 17.14 -10.98 -6.81
C PHE A 312 16.42 -9.65 -6.78
N ASP A 313 15.26 -9.59 -7.41
CA ASP A 313 14.48 -8.37 -7.54
C ASP A 313 13.05 -8.58 -7.06
N VAL A 314 12.68 -7.84 -6.02
CA VAL A 314 11.33 -7.77 -5.47
C VAL A 314 10.82 -6.36 -5.76
N PRO A 315 9.90 -6.19 -6.71
CA PRO A 315 9.46 -4.87 -7.14
C PRO A 315 8.64 -4.18 -6.05
N THR A 316 8.68 -2.85 -6.02
CA THR A 316 7.74 -2.02 -5.27
C THR A 316 6.40 -1.89 -6.01
N THR A 317 5.35 -1.49 -5.29
CA THR A 317 4.07 -1.09 -5.87
C THR A 317 3.51 0.07 -5.06
N ALA A 318 3.12 1.15 -5.73
CA ALA A 318 2.50 2.31 -5.09
C ALA A 318 1.20 1.91 -4.38
N VAL A 319 1.01 2.41 -3.16
CA VAL A 319 -0.18 2.16 -2.34
C VAL A 319 -0.83 3.47 -1.96
N GLY A 320 -2.13 3.60 -2.24
CA GLY A 320 -2.91 4.82 -2.00
C GLY A 320 -3.95 4.64 -0.88
N PRO A 321 -4.16 5.68 -0.05
CA PRO A 321 -5.00 5.55 1.14
C PRO A 321 -6.49 5.36 0.79
N ILE A 322 -6.99 5.97 -0.28
CA ILE A 322 -8.41 5.85 -0.68
C ILE A 322 -8.72 4.43 -1.16
N ALA A 323 -7.87 3.86 -2.01
CA ALA A 323 -8.05 2.51 -2.53
C ALA A 323 -7.96 1.47 -1.39
N SER A 324 -6.97 1.59 -0.50
CA SER A 324 -6.87 0.73 0.70
C SER A 324 -8.05 0.90 1.67
N MET A 325 -8.74 2.05 1.70
CA MET A 325 -9.99 2.20 2.46
C MET A 325 -11.16 1.42 1.83
N VAL A 326 -11.23 1.37 0.50
CA VAL A 326 -12.21 0.54 -0.21
C VAL A 326 -11.95 -0.93 0.08
N GLU A 327 -10.69 -1.36 -0.06
CA GLU A 327 -10.21 -2.69 0.29
C GLU A 327 -10.54 -3.07 1.75
N LEU A 328 -10.23 -2.21 2.72
CA LEU A 328 -10.57 -2.44 4.14
C LEU A 328 -12.07 -2.68 4.32
N SER A 329 -12.91 -1.92 3.62
CA SER A 329 -14.36 -2.10 3.72
C SER A 329 -14.82 -3.44 3.15
N GLN A 330 -14.17 -3.93 2.09
CA GLN A 330 -14.42 -5.24 1.49
C GLN A 330 -13.93 -6.37 2.41
N ALA A 331 -12.72 -6.25 2.95
CA ALA A 331 -12.13 -7.19 3.91
C ALA A 331 -13.01 -7.37 5.15
N ILE A 332 -13.47 -6.26 5.74
CA ILE A 332 -14.38 -6.31 6.90
C ILE A 332 -15.67 -7.02 6.53
N ALA A 333 -16.26 -6.69 5.38
CA ALA A 333 -17.52 -7.27 4.94
C ALA A 333 -17.43 -8.79 4.77
N GLU A 334 -16.40 -9.29 4.08
CA GLU A 334 -16.17 -10.72 3.92
C GLU A 334 -15.96 -11.41 5.28
N ALA A 335 -15.15 -10.81 6.15
CA ALA A 335 -14.88 -11.36 7.47
C ALA A 335 -16.13 -11.49 8.35
N ILE A 336 -17.15 -10.63 8.16
CA ILE A 336 -18.42 -10.70 8.90
C ILE A 336 -19.57 -11.36 8.12
N GLY A 337 -19.25 -12.05 7.01
CA GLY A 337 -20.18 -12.97 6.33
C GLY A 337 -20.65 -12.56 4.93
N TRP A 338 -20.10 -11.50 4.32
CA TRP A 338 -20.33 -11.26 2.90
C TRP A 338 -19.59 -12.31 2.06
N SER A 339 -20.20 -12.76 0.97
CA SER A 339 -19.60 -13.77 0.08
C SER A 339 -18.55 -13.21 -0.87
N GLY A 340 -18.33 -11.89 -0.90
CA GLY A 340 -17.52 -11.25 -1.94
C GLY A 340 -18.20 -11.26 -3.32
N VAL A 341 -19.50 -11.56 -3.38
CA VAL A 341 -20.26 -11.59 -4.65
C VAL A 341 -21.59 -10.90 -4.47
N GLY A 342 -21.88 -9.93 -5.34
CA GLY A 342 -23.14 -9.19 -5.34
C GLY A 342 -23.31 -8.29 -4.12
N ASN A 343 -24.45 -7.61 -4.05
CA ASN A 343 -24.74 -6.68 -2.97
C ASN A 343 -25.21 -7.44 -1.71
N PRO A 344 -24.57 -7.28 -0.54
CA PRO A 344 -25.00 -7.93 0.71
C PRO A 344 -26.49 -7.79 1.02
N ILE A 345 -27.08 -6.62 0.77
CA ILE A 345 -28.49 -6.34 1.07
C ILE A 345 -29.45 -7.15 0.21
N ASP A 346 -29.01 -7.67 -0.95
CA ASP A 346 -29.85 -8.55 -1.78
C ASP A 346 -30.23 -9.84 -1.02
N ALA A 347 -29.45 -10.25 -0.02
CA ALA A 347 -29.81 -11.35 0.87
C ALA A 347 -31.12 -11.07 1.64
N LEU A 348 -31.42 -9.81 1.96
CA LEU A 348 -32.65 -9.40 2.64
C LEU A 348 -33.88 -9.50 1.73
N ALA A 349 -33.72 -9.39 0.41
CA ALA A 349 -34.83 -9.53 -0.51
C ALA A 349 -35.43 -10.95 -0.45
N SER A 350 -34.65 -11.96 -0.04
CA SER A 350 -35.14 -13.33 0.15
C SER A 350 -36.01 -13.54 1.40
N LEU A 351 -36.09 -12.53 2.28
CA LEU A 351 -36.84 -12.57 3.54
C LEU A 351 -38.30 -12.09 3.41
N PHE A 352 -38.66 -11.50 2.27
CA PHE A 352 -40.00 -10.94 1.99
C PHE A 352 -40.63 -11.61 0.76
#